data_AF-A0A829PLL8-F1
#
_entry.id   AF-A0A829PLL8-F1
#
_cell.length_a   1.000
_cell.length_b   1.000
_cell.length_c   1.000
_cell.angle_alpha   90.00
_cell.angle_beta   90.00
_cell.angle_gamma   90.00
#
_symmetry.space_group_name_H-M   'P 1'
#
loop_
_entity.id
_entity.type
_entity.pdbx_description
1 polymer ?
#
loop_
_entity_poly.entity_id
_entity_poly.type
_entity_poly.pdbx_seq_one_letter_code
_entity_poly.pdbx_strand_id
1 'polypeptide(L)'
;MLCPVLEFDPADGSATGALVELEPKGVVLQWTWVPPRPADELETSFAWALIRIKGTTNSMFHAVDVGGNPAAMKSGLAVTPRWRTDRVGAITDIICFQPIGEQ
;
A
#
# COMPACT_ATOMS: atom_id res chain seq x y z
N MET A 1 6.41 1.28 14.66
CA MET A 1 5.20 0.50 14.34
C MET A 1 5.46 -0.29 13.07
N LEU A 2 4.83 -1.46 12.92
CA LEU A 2 4.98 -2.34 11.75
C LEU A 2 3.65 -2.44 11.01
N CYS A 3 3.67 -2.25 9.69
CA CYS A 3 2.55 -2.50 8.79
C CYS A 3 3.10 -3.03 7.45
N PRO A 4 2.88 -4.30 7.10
CA PRO A 4 2.07 -5.28 7.84
C PRO A 4 2.63 -5.62 9.23
N VAL A 5 1.75 -6.11 10.11
CA VAL A 5 2.15 -6.57 11.44
C VAL A 5 3.01 -7.82 11.35
N LEU A 6 4.00 -7.93 12.24
CA LEU A 6 4.84 -9.11 12.42
C LEU A 6 4.71 -9.59 13.87
N GLU A 7 4.93 -10.87 14.13
CA GLU A 7 4.90 -11.42 15.50
C GLU A 7 6.09 -10.96 16.35
N PHE A 8 7.23 -10.69 15.71
CA PHE A 8 8.47 -10.27 16.36
C PHE A 8 9.08 -9.05 15.66
N ASP A 9 9.72 -8.16 16.43
CA ASP A 9 10.46 -7.04 15.87
C ASP A 9 11.73 -7.56 15.16
N PRO A 10 11.93 -7.25 13.87
CA PRO A 10 13.09 -7.73 13.12
C PRO A 10 14.43 -7.16 13.60
N ALA A 11 14.44 -6.10 14.41
CA ALA A 11 15.66 -5.49 14.93
C ALA A 11 16.25 -6.26 16.11
N ASP A 12 15.41 -6.78 17.01
CA ASP A 12 15.86 -7.40 18.27
C ASP A 12 15.19 -8.73 18.64
N GLY A 13 14.19 -9.18 17.86
CA GLY A 13 13.47 -10.43 18.09
C GLY A 13 12.47 -10.39 19.25
N SER A 14 12.19 -9.21 19.82
CA SER A 14 11.16 -9.07 20.87
C SER A 14 9.75 -9.26 20.30
N ALA A 15 8.82 -9.78 21.11
CA ALA A 15 7.42 -9.95 20.69
C ALA A 15 6.74 -8.59 20.47
N THR A 16 5.93 -8.47 19.41
CA THR A 16 5.18 -7.25 19.14
C THR A 16 3.95 -7.12 20.05
N GLY A 17 3.52 -5.88 20.28
CA GLY A 17 2.43 -5.54 21.18
C GLY A 17 1.04 -5.51 20.52
N ALA A 18 0.14 -4.74 21.12
CA ALA A 18 -1.23 -4.57 20.63
C ALA A 18 -1.27 -3.89 19.24
N LEU A 19 -2.35 -4.18 18.50
CA LEU A 19 -2.66 -3.47 17.26
C LEU A 19 -2.98 -2.00 17.55
N VAL A 20 -2.47 -1.13 16.69
CA VAL A 20 -2.69 0.32 16.76
C VAL A 20 -3.20 0.81 15.41
N GLU A 21 -4.15 1.75 15.44
CA GLU A 21 -4.65 2.36 14.22
C GLU A 21 -3.60 3.30 13.62
N LEU A 22 -3.45 3.26 12.31
CA LEU A 22 -2.52 4.10 11.54
C LEU A 22 -3.31 5.07 10.68
N GLU A 23 -2.74 6.24 10.41
CA GLU A 23 -3.26 7.11 9.36
C GLU A 23 -3.24 6.36 8.02
N PRO A 24 -4.32 6.37 7.23
CA PRO A 24 -4.39 5.71 5.93
C PRO A 24 -3.62 6.52 4.87
N LYS A 25 -2.34 6.78 5.10
CA LYS A 25 -1.44 7.51 4.21
C LYS A 25 -0.13 6.75 4.11
N GLY A 26 0.40 6.66 2.91
CA GLY A 26 1.67 6.01 2.65
C GLY A 26 2.51 6.76 1.62
N VAL A 27 3.74 6.30 1.46
CA VAL A 27 4.66 6.77 0.43
C VAL A 27 5.21 5.59 -0.36
N VAL A 28 5.20 5.70 -1.69
CA VAL A 28 5.80 4.70 -2.59
C VAL A 28 7.32 4.75 -2.47
N LEU A 29 7.95 3.63 -2.13
CA LEU A 29 9.41 3.50 -2.03
C LEU A 29 10.00 3.03 -3.36
N GLN A 30 9.48 1.91 -3.86
CA GLN A 30 9.89 1.28 -5.12
C GLN A 30 8.66 0.73 -5.81
N TRP A 31 8.70 0.62 -7.13
CA TRP A 31 7.56 0.18 -7.92
C TRP A 31 8.00 -0.43 -9.25
N THR A 32 7.12 -1.23 -9.82
CA THR A 32 7.22 -1.76 -11.18
C THR A 32 5.88 -1.61 -11.89
N TRP A 33 5.91 -1.29 -13.18
CA TRP A 33 4.72 -1.08 -14.00
C TRP A 33 4.28 -2.39 -14.65
N VAL A 34 2.97 -2.66 -14.65
CA VAL A 34 2.40 -3.85 -15.27
C VAL A 34 1.14 -3.51 -16.10
N PRO A 35 0.94 -4.16 -17.26
CA PRO A 35 -0.38 -4.20 -17.89
C PRO A 35 -1.34 -5.07 -17.05
N PRO A 36 -2.66 -4.84 -17.13
CA PRO A 36 -3.63 -5.66 -16.40
C PRO A 36 -3.66 -7.09 -16.95
N ARG A 37 -3.84 -8.07 -16.05
CA ARG A 37 -4.02 -9.49 -16.40
C ARG A 37 -5.43 -9.94 -16.03
N PRO A 38 -5.94 -11.05 -16.60
CA PRO A 38 -7.31 -11.52 -16.32
C PRO A 38 -7.64 -11.79 -14.85
N ALA A 39 -6.64 -12.02 -14.00
CA ALA A 39 -6.82 -12.27 -12.57
C ALA A 39 -6.60 -11.02 -11.69
N ASP A 40 -6.17 -9.89 -12.28
CA ASP A 40 -5.99 -8.65 -11.53
C ASP A 40 -7.34 -7.97 -11.31
N GLU A 41 -7.49 -7.30 -10.16
CA GLU A 41 -8.71 -6.57 -9.82
C GLU A 41 -8.82 -5.23 -10.59
N LEU A 42 -7.69 -4.66 -11.01
CA LEU A 42 -7.65 -3.40 -11.76
C LEU A 42 -7.71 -3.66 -13.27
N GLU A 43 -8.64 -2.98 -13.95
CA GLU A 43 -8.86 -3.11 -15.40
C GLU A 43 -7.90 -2.27 -16.26
N THR A 44 -7.18 -1.33 -15.64
CA THR A 44 -6.18 -0.49 -16.30
C THR A 44 -4.78 -0.82 -15.81
N SER A 45 -3.76 -0.54 -16.62
CA SER A 45 -2.35 -0.65 -16.21
C SER A 45 -2.08 0.09 -14.91
N PHE A 46 -1.27 -0.50 -14.05
CA PHE A 46 -1.02 0.00 -12.69
C PHE A 46 0.41 -0.34 -12.26
N ALA A 47 0.78 0.08 -11.06
CA ALA A 47 2.06 -0.27 -10.48
C ALA A 47 1.91 -1.22 -9.29
N TRP A 48 2.73 -2.26 -9.24
CA TRP A 48 3.01 -2.96 -7.99
C TRP A 48 4.09 -2.20 -7.22
N ALA A 49 3.85 -1.87 -5.95
CA ALA A 49 4.74 -1.01 -5.19
C ALA A 49 5.00 -1.50 -3.77
N LEU A 50 6.19 -1.16 -3.26
CA LEU A 50 6.51 -1.14 -1.84
C LEU A 50 6.08 0.21 -1.27
N ILE A 51 5.15 0.19 -0.33
CA ILE A 51 4.50 1.37 0.25
C ILE A 51 4.79 1.39 1.74
N ARG A 52 5.43 2.45 2.23
CA ARG A 52 5.60 2.65 3.68
C ARG A 52 4.43 3.46 4.21
N ILE A 53 3.66 2.87 5.11
CA ILE A 53 2.57 3.57 5.81
C ILE A 53 3.18 4.61 6.76
N LYS A 54 2.51 5.75 6.89
CA LYS A 54 2.98 6.84 7.77
C LYS A 54 3.09 6.32 9.21
N GLY A 55 4.26 6.53 9.82
CA GLY A 55 4.56 6.07 11.18
C GLY A 55 5.11 4.65 11.29
N THR A 56 5.31 3.94 10.17
CA THR A 56 5.85 2.57 10.17
C THR A 56 7.31 2.50 9.71
N THR A 57 7.99 1.42 10.10
CA THR A 57 9.40 1.18 9.72
C THR A 57 9.53 0.28 8.48
N ASN A 58 8.64 -0.69 8.32
CA ASN A 58 8.56 -1.59 7.16
C ASN A 58 7.61 -1.05 6.06
N SER A 59 7.57 -1.78 4.94
CA SER A 59 6.71 -1.48 3.80
C SER A 59 5.76 -2.63 3.47
N MET A 60 4.57 -2.27 3.01
CA MET A 60 3.57 -3.15 2.43
C MET A 60 3.74 -3.24 0.92
N PHE A 61 3.60 -4.44 0.35
CA PHE A 61 3.50 -4.61 -1.10
C PHE A 61 2.03 -4.54 -1.53
N HIS A 62 1.68 -3.59 -2.40
CA HIS A 62 0.30 -3.45 -2.91
C HIS A 62 0.25 -2.72 -4.26
N ALA A 63 -0.86 -2.89 -4.98
CA ALA A 63 -1.16 -2.16 -6.21
C ALA A 63 -1.36 -0.66 -5.95
N VAL A 64 -0.83 0.19 -6.83
CA VAL A 64 -1.04 1.65 -6.91
C VAL A 64 -1.66 1.98 -8.26
N ASP A 65 -2.85 2.57 -8.23
CA ASP A 65 -3.59 3.04 -9.39
C ASP A 65 -3.39 4.55 -9.55
N VAL A 66 -2.83 4.95 -10.70
CA VAL A 66 -2.63 6.35 -11.10
C VAL A 66 -3.42 6.70 -12.37
N GLY A 67 -4.47 5.94 -12.67
CA GLY A 67 -5.31 6.14 -13.86
C GLY A 67 -4.64 5.69 -15.16
N GLY A 68 -3.87 4.61 -15.13
CA GLY A 68 -3.27 4.02 -16.33
C GLY A 68 -2.08 4.78 -16.93
N ASN A 69 -1.65 5.89 -16.32
CA ASN A 69 -0.55 6.71 -16.83
C ASN A 69 0.77 6.47 -16.05
N PRO A 70 1.76 5.76 -16.63
CA PRO A 70 3.02 5.48 -15.93
C PRO A 70 3.82 6.75 -15.59
N ALA A 71 3.62 7.87 -16.31
CA ALA A 71 4.31 9.13 -16.02
C ALA A 71 3.88 9.77 -14.68
N ALA A 72 2.73 9.36 -14.13
CA ALA A 72 2.28 9.81 -12.82
C ALA A 72 2.91 9.01 -11.66
N MET A 73 3.54 7.86 -11.93
CA MET A 73 4.25 7.08 -10.92
C MET A 73 5.65 7.61 -10.66
N LYS A 74 6.01 7.68 -9.38
CA LYS A 74 7.37 7.98 -8.91
C LYS A 74 7.58 7.43 -7.51
N SER A 75 8.83 7.11 -7.18
CA SER A 75 9.23 6.96 -5.78
C SER A 75 9.03 8.30 -5.05
N GLY A 76 8.56 8.25 -3.82
CA GLY A 76 8.13 9.42 -3.06
C GLY A 76 6.68 9.84 -3.31
N LEU A 77 5.93 9.18 -4.19
CA LEU A 77 4.52 9.48 -4.41
C LEU A 77 3.71 9.21 -3.12
N ALA A 78 2.99 10.24 -2.66
CA ALA A 78 2.09 10.15 -1.52
C ALA A 78 0.77 9.50 -1.94
N VAL A 79 0.34 8.48 -1.20
CA VAL A 79 -0.80 7.65 -1.56
C VAL A 79 -1.73 7.39 -0.37
N THR A 80 -3.00 7.12 -0.67
CA THR A 80 -4.03 6.69 0.27
C THR A 80 -4.66 5.38 -0.24
N PRO A 81 -5.06 4.45 0.64
CA PRO A 81 -5.80 3.26 0.21
C PRO A 81 -7.19 3.65 -0.31
N ARG A 82 -7.61 3.00 -1.39
CA ARG A 82 -8.99 2.88 -1.86
C ARG A 82 -9.56 1.59 -1.29
N TRP A 83 -10.44 1.74 -0.31
CA TRP A 83 -11.07 0.62 0.39
C TRP A 83 -12.26 0.05 -0.38
N ARG A 84 -12.50 -1.24 -0.20
CA ARG A 84 -13.78 -1.89 -0.52
C ARG A 84 -14.86 -1.41 0.44
N THR A 85 -16.12 -1.39 0.01
CA THR A 85 -17.26 -1.02 0.86
C THR A 85 -17.42 -1.98 2.03
N ASP A 86 -17.42 -3.28 1.75
CA ASP A 86 -17.54 -4.34 2.74
C ASP A 86 -16.13 -4.82 3.14
N ARG A 87 -15.76 -4.60 4.41
CA ARG A 87 -14.43 -4.88 4.95
C ARG A 87 -14.50 -5.90 6.07
N VAL A 88 -13.56 -6.83 6.09
CA VAL A 88 -13.50 -7.95 7.06
C VAL A 88 -12.18 -8.02 7.84
N GLY A 89 -11.28 -7.05 7.65
CA GLY A 89 -9.95 -7.03 8.24
C GLY A 89 -8.89 -7.78 7.42
N ALA A 90 -9.15 -8.05 6.13
CA ALA A 90 -8.21 -8.73 5.24
C ALA A 90 -7.42 -7.72 4.38
N ILE A 91 -6.23 -8.10 3.91
CA ILE A 91 -5.45 -7.24 3.00
C ILE A 91 -6.24 -6.89 1.72
N THR A 92 -7.12 -7.79 1.28
CA THR A 92 -8.03 -7.64 0.12
C THR A 92 -9.15 -6.63 0.33
N ASP A 93 -9.29 -6.07 1.54
CA ASP A 93 -10.16 -4.93 1.79
C ASP A 93 -9.60 -3.65 1.14
N ILE A 94 -8.30 -3.61 0.85
CA ILE A 94 -7.66 -2.58 0.04
C ILE A 94 -7.76 -3.03 -1.42
N ILE A 95 -8.50 -2.29 -2.24
CA ILE A 95 -8.56 -2.54 -3.69
C ILE A 95 -7.20 -2.16 -4.30
N CYS A 96 -6.75 -0.94 -3.99
CA CYS A 96 -5.43 -0.43 -4.37
C CYS A 96 -5.10 0.81 -3.53
N PHE A 97 -3.90 1.34 -3.70
CA PHE A 97 -3.55 2.69 -3.30
C PHE A 97 -3.74 3.65 -4.48
N GLN A 98 -3.99 4.92 -4.20
CA GLN A 98 -4.15 5.98 -5.20
C GLN A 98 -3.45 7.26 -4.72
N PRO A 99 -3.00 8.14 -5.63
CA PRO A 99 -2.43 9.44 -5.27
C PRO A 99 -3.33 10.22 -4.32
N ILE A 100 -2.73 10.84 -3.31
CA ILE A 100 -3.41 11.91 -2.57
C ILE A 100 -3.39 13.12 -3.50
N GLY A 101 -4.53 13.48 -4.08
CA GLY A 101 -4.64 14.71 -4.87
C GLY A 101 -4.24 15.93 -4.02
N GLU A 102 -3.72 16.99 -4.67
CA GLU A 102 -3.75 18.30 -4.05
C GLU A 102 -5.24 18.68 -3.89
N GLN A 103 -5.72 18.71 -2.65
CA GLN A 103 -6.99 19.35 -2.32
C GLN A 103 -6.81 20.86 -2.34
#